data_AF-A0A0D8XN94-F1
#
_entry.id   AF-A0A0D8XN94-F1
#
_cell.length_a   1.000
_cell.length_b   1.000
_cell.length_c   1.000
_cell.angle_alpha   90.00
_cell.angle_beta   90.00
_cell.angle_gamma   90.00
#
_symmetry.space_group_name_H-M   'P 1'
#
loop_
_entity.id
_entity.type
_entity.pdbx_description
1 polymer ?
#
loop_
_entity_poly.entity_id
_entity_poly.type
_entity_poly.pdbx_seq_one_letter_code
_entity_poly.pdbx_strand_id
1 'polypeptide(L)'
;MFTILTFTVVIPGVMLAIIDQNCTINDARGDRKFAPEAINCPNVLSDTTCSTLYQQAVQLNNGRDRDDRCFKRNGAVEPELVEAAVNTCPQTCGYCCITPAYKCENNQRPRLPCNLVTTTMCNNPTWRTILVDDCPKTCGLCDRSGGSTNTSTAGKHVDSVKVQLPGLRYRARLYADHIRIVSNGSGTDSVRVSSTLNLKKFSIVVEYADCVEKNFRKITHLFFLY
;
A
#
# COMPACT_ATOMS: atom_id res chain seq x y z
N MET A 1 -1.37 -54.63 46.15
CA MET A 1 -2.01 -53.39 45.63
C MET A 1 -0.92 -52.34 45.48
N PHE A 2 -0.53 -52.00 44.25
CA PHE A 2 0.41 -50.91 43.97
C PHE A 2 -0.39 -49.63 43.69
N THR A 3 -0.29 -48.64 44.58
CA THR A 3 -0.90 -47.32 44.43
C THR A 3 0.00 -46.46 43.54
N ILE A 4 -0.45 -46.17 42.32
CA ILE A 4 0.23 -45.27 41.38
C ILE A 4 -0.17 -43.83 41.74
N LEU A 5 0.81 -43.08 42.25
CA LEU A 5 0.68 -41.65 42.57
C LEU A 5 0.86 -40.84 41.28
N THR A 6 -0.24 -40.35 40.68
CA THR A 6 -0.18 -39.50 39.49
C THR A 6 0.16 -38.06 39.89
N PHE A 7 1.40 -37.64 39.65
CA PHE A 7 1.80 -36.23 39.73
C PHE A 7 1.17 -35.47 38.56
N THR A 8 0.18 -34.63 38.83
CA THR A 8 -0.35 -33.68 37.86
C THR A 8 0.65 -32.54 37.67
N VAL A 9 1.41 -32.59 36.57
CA VAL A 9 2.26 -31.47 36.14
C VAL A 9 1.34 -30.33 35.70
N VAL A 10 1.23 -29.30 36.54
CA VAL A 10 0.62 -28.03 36.17
C VAL A 10 1.60 -27.33 35.23
N ILE A 11 1.36 -27.44 33.92
CA ILE A 11 2.12 -26.68 32.92
C ILE A 11 1.70 -25.20 33.08
N PRO A 12 2.61 -24.27 33.45
CA PRO A 12 2.29 -22.86 33.46
C PRO A 12 1.85 -22.45 32.05
N GLY A 13 0.65 -21.88 31.95
CA GLY A 13 0.08 -21.44 30.68
C GLY A 13 1.08 -20.54 29.95
N VAL A 14 1.37 -20.87 28.70
CA VAL A 14 2.07 -19.98 27.79
C VAL A 14 1.28 -18.68 27.73
N MET A 15 1.83 -17.60 28.31
CA MET A 15 1.27 -16.27 28.09
C MET A 15 1.35 -16.00 26.59
N LEU A 16 0.21 -15.87 25.94
CA LEU A 16 0.13 -15.41 24.56
C LEU A 16 0.62 -13.96 24.56
N ALA A 17 1.88 -13.76 24.20
CA ALA A 17 2.48 -12.45 24.03
C ALA A 17 2.56 -12.13 22.54
N ILE A 18 2.16 -10.90 22.19
CA ILE A 18 2.40 -10.36 20.86
C ILE A 18 3.91 -10.12 20.71
N ILE A 19 4.53 -10.89 19.82
CA ILE A 19 5.97 -10.87 19.52
C ILE A 19 6.27 -9.69 18.60
N ASP A 20 5.57 -9.59 17.46
CA ASP A 20 5.73 -8.46 16.56
C ASP A 20 4.79 -7.29 16.95
N GLN A 21 5.40 -6.19 17.36
CA GLN A 21 4.72 -5.06 17.99
C GLN A 21 4.19 -4.02 17.00
N ASN A 22 4.36 -4.26 15.69
CA ASN A 22 3.81 -3.38 14.67
C ASN A 22 2.29 -3.25 14.81
N CYS A 23 1.79 -2.01 14.70
CA CYS A 23 0.36 -1.67 14.82
C CYS A 23 -0.28 -2.09 16.15
N THR A 24 0.47 -2.03 17.25
CA THR A 24 -0.05 -2.32 18.60
C THR A 24 -0.10 -1.09 19.50
N ILE A 25 -0.97 -1.14 20.50
CA ILE A 25 -1.11 -0.19 21.61
C ILE A 25 -1.10 -0.94 22.94
N ASN A 26 -0.77 -0.24 24.02
CA ASN A 26 -1.00 -0.75 25.36
C ASN A 26 -2.40 -0.31 25.82
N ASP A 27 -3.18 -1.22 26.35
CA ASP A 27 -4.46 -0.88 26.96
C ASP A 27 -4.29 -0.22 28.34
N ALA A 28 -5.40 0.12 29.00
CA ALA A 28 -5.40 0.76 30.31
C ALA A 28 -4.73 -0.08 31.43
N ARG A 29 -4.54 -1.40 31.21
CA ARG A 29 -3.87 -2.31 32.13
C ARG A 29 -2.40 -2.53 31.78
N GLY A 30 -1.94 -1.96 30.66
CA GLY A 30 -0.60 -2.16 30.12
C GLY A 30 -0.46 -3.41 29.24
N ASP A 31 -1.56 -4.10 28.93
CA ASP A 31 -1.52 -5.26 28.05
C ASP A 31 -1.42 -4.82 26.60
N ARG A 32 -0.56 -5.50 25.82
CA ARG A 32 -0.40 -5.23 24.40
C ARG A 32 -1.60 -5.73 23.61
N LYS A 33 -2.18 -4.86 22.77
CA LYS A 33 -3.30 -5.15 21.88
C LYS A 33 -3.04 -4.57 20.49
N PHE A 34 -3.67 -5.13 19.48
CA PHE A 34 -3.71 -4.49 18.16
C PHE A 34 -4.51 -3.20 18.22
N ALA A 35 -3.93 -2.14 17.65
CA ALA A 35 -4.58 -0.84 17.53
C ALA A 35 -5.75 -0.92 16.53
N PRO A 36 -6.80 -0.08 16.65
CA PRO A 36 -7.87 -0.02 15.66
C PRO A 36 -7.36 0.19 14.22
N GLU A 37 -6.24 0.90 14.07
CA GLU A 37 -5.57 1.17 12.79
C GLU A 37 -4.90 -0.05 12.18
N ALA A 38 -4.70 -1.14 12.93
CA ALA A 38 -4.12 -2.39 12.44
C ALA A 38 -4.98 -3.04 11.34
N ILE A 39 -6.29 -2.80 11.37
CA ILE A 39 -7.28 -3.42 10.46
C ILE A 39 -8.15 -2.42 9.70
N ASN A 40 -7.78 -1.13 9.69
CA ASN A 40 -8.56 -0.03 9.08
C ASN A 40 -8.36 0.12 7.55
N CYS A 41 -7.81 -0.90 6.90
CA CYS A 41 -7.61 -0.95 5.45
C CYS A 41 -8.20 -2.24 4.90
N PRO A 42 -8.55 -2.31 3.60
CA PRO A 42 -8.89 -3.57 2.96
C PRO A 42 -7.63 -4.41 2.68
N ASN A 43 -7.81 -5.72 2.54
CA ASN A 43 -6.81 -6.58 1.93
C ASN A 43 -6.59 -6.21 0.45
N VAL A 44 -5.38 -6.47 -0.07
CA VAL A 44 -5.09 -6.31 -1.51
C VAL A 44 -5.62 -7.52 -2.28
N LEU A 45 -5.47 -8.71 -1.72
CA LEU A 45 -6.14 -9.93 -2.19
C LEU A 45 -7.55 -10.03 -1.61
N SER A 46 -8.37 -10.92 -2.17
CA SER A 46 -9.70 -11.19 -1.61
C SER A 46 -9.60 -11.78 -0.20
N ASP A 47 -10.59 -11.50 0.65
CA ASP A 47 -10.61 -12.04 2.02
C ASP A 47 -10.55 -13.57 2.02
N THR A 48 -11.20 -14.24 1.07
CA THR A 48 -11.15 -15.69 0.91
C THR A 48 -9.73 -16.19 0.61
N THR A 49 -8.99 -15.48 -0.24
CA THR A 49 -7.58 -15.79 -0.53
C THR A 49 -6.73 -15.58 0.73
N CYS A 50 -6.92 -14.47 1.43
CA CYS A 50 -6.18 -14.18 2.67
C CYS A 50 -6.47 -15.22 3.77
N SER A 51 -7.71 -15.68 3.93
CA SER A 51 -8.06 -16.76 4.87
C SER A 51 -7.47 -18.12 4.48
N THR A 52 -7.11 -18.33 3.20
CA THR A 52 -6.42 -19.54 2.75
C THR A 52 -4.92 -19.47 3.05
N LEU A 53 -4.33 -18.28 2.91
CA LEU A 53 -2.90 -18.05 3.16
C LEU A 53 -2.58 -18.02 4.66
N TYR A 54 -3.43 -17.36 5.44
CA TYR A 54 -3.31 -17.11 6.86
C TYR A 54 -4.49 -17.76 7.59
N GLN A 55 -4.20 -18.68 8.50
CA GLN A 55 -5.21 -19.49 9.20
C GLN A 55 -6.01 -18.65 10.20
N GLN A 56 -5.45 -17.50 10.59
CA GLN A 56 -6.07 -16.60 11.54
C GLN A 56 -5.90 -15.13 11.13
N ALA A 57 -7.03 -14.41 11.09
CA ALA A 57 -7.02 -12.96 11.07
C ALA A 57 -6.76 -12.38 12.46
N VAL A 58 -6.05 -11.26 12.50
CA VAL A 58 -5.90 -10.43 13.70
C VAL A 58 -7.27 -9.98 14.19
N GLN A 59 -7.44 -9.95 15.51
CA GLN A 59 -8.66 -9.42 16.14
C GLN A 59 -8.29 -8.31 17.11
N LEU A 60 -9.09 -7.25 17.14
CA LEU A 60 -8.93 -6.18 18.11
C LEU A 60 -9.18 -6.70 19.52
N ASN A 61 -8.52 -6.09 20.50
CA ASN A 61 -8.67 -6.38 21.93
C ASN A 61 -8.31 -7.81 22.39
N ASN A 62 -7.80 -8.67 21.49
CA ASN A 62 -7.21 -9.95 21.87
C ASN A 62 -5.70 -9.79 22.15
N GLY A 63 -5.14 -10.64 23.01
CA GLY A 63 -3.69 -10.70 23.27
C GLY A 63 -2.96 -11.73 22.41
N ARG A 64 -3.64 -12.29 21.41
CA ARG A 64 -3.07 -13.34 20.56
C ARG A 64 -2.33 -12.67 19.42
N ASP A 65 -1.10 -13.12 19.16
CA ASP A 65 -0.34 -12.63 18.02
C ASP A 65 -1.04 -12.95 16.69
N ARG A 66 -0.64 -12.25 15.63
CA ARG A 66 -1.05 -12.54 14.25
C ARG A 66 -0.58 -13.96 13.85
N ASP A 67 -1.16 -14.50 12.78
CA ASP A 67 -0.72 -15.78 12.24
C ASP A 67 0.80 -15.79 12.01
N ASP A 68 1.48 -16.86 12.41
CA ASP A 68 2.93 -16.99 12.27
C ASP A 68 3.40 -16.67 10.85
N ARG A 69 2.64 -17.07 9.82
CA ARG A 69 2.95 -16.81 8.40
C ARG A 69 2.93 -15.34 8.03
N CYS A 70 2.32 -14.48 8.83
CA CYS A 70 2.33 -13.03 8.61
C CYS A 70 3.70 -12.40 8.90
N PHE A 71 4.58 -13.06 9.66
CA PHE A 71 5.77 -12.36 10.17
C PHE A 71 6.95 -13.22 10.59
N LYS A 72 6.81 -14.53 10.76
CA LYS A 72 7.90 -15.38 11.24
C LYS A 72 7.96 -16.75 10.56
N ARG A 73 9.16 -17.29 10.50
CA ARG A 73 9.48 -18.65 10.03
C ARG A 73 10.48 -19.25 11.01
N ASN A 74 10.30 -20.52 11.34
CA ASN A 74 11.16 -21.24 12.30
C ASN A 74 11.29 -20.52 13.66
N GLY A 75 10.21 -19.88 14.11
CA GLY A 75 10.16 -19.16 15.40
C GLY A 75 10.83 -17.79 15.42
N ALA A 76 11.44 -17.34 14.31
CA ALA A 76 12.11 -16.05 14.20
C ALA A 76 11.36 -15.12 13.25
N VAL A 77 11.27 -13.83 13.62
CA VAL A 77 10.68 -12.79 12.77
C VAL A 77 11.48 -12.68 11.47
N GLU A 78 10.78 -12.76 10.34
CA GLU A 78 11.34 -12.70 8.99
C GLU A 78 10.76 -11.47 8.28
N PRO A 79 11.56 -10.42 8.02
CA PRO A 79 11.08 -9.16 7.43
C PRO A 79 10.39 -9.33 6.08
N GLU A 80 10.83 -10.29 5.26
CA GLU A 80 10.21 -10.57 3.96
C GLU A 80 8.76 -11.07 4.10
N LEU A 81 8.44 -11.80 5.17
CA LEU A 81 7.07 -12.22 5.46
C LEU A 81 6.20 -11.03 5.87
N VAL A 82 6.76 -10.11 6.66
CA VAL A 82 6.09 -8.86 7.05
C VAL A 82 5.78 -8.04 5.80
N GLU A 83 6.75 -7.84 4.92
CA GLU A 83 6.56 -7.10 3.67
C GLU A 83 5.53 -7.78 2.75
N ALA A 84 5.59 -9.10 2.60
CA ALA A 84 4.61 -9.85 1.84
C ALA A 84 3.19 -9.68 2.42
N ALA A 85 3.05 -9.77 3.74
CA ALA A 85 1.77 -9.59 4.42
C ALA A 85 1.22 -8.16 4.25
N VAL A 86 2.06 -7.14 4.38
CA VAL A 86 1.71 -5.72 4.14
C VAL A 86 1.19 -5.52 2.71
N ASN A 87 1.81 -6.17 1.73
CA ASN A 87 1.51 -5.97 0.31
C ASN A 87 0.37 -6.86 -0.22
N THR A 88 -0.07 -7.87 0.53
CA THR A 88 -1.08 -8.84 0.06
C THR A 88 -2.34 -8.87 0.94
N CYS A 89 -2.18 -9.02 2.25
CA CYS A 89 -3.28 -9.18 3.19
C CYS A 89 -3.07 -8.34 4.47
N PRO A 90 -2.89 -7.02 4.34
CA PRO A 90 -2.56 -6.16 5.49
C PRO A 90 -3.68 -6.13 6.53
N GLN A 91 -4.94 -6.28 6.14
CA GLN A 91 -6.06 -6.32 7.09
C GLN A 91 -6.05 -7.61 7.89
N THR A 92 -5.91 -8.76 7.22
CA THR A 92 -5.87 -10.07 7.87
C THR A 92 -4.69 -10.19 8.83
N CYS A 93 -3.52 -9.69 8.43
CA CYS A 93 -2.30 -9.75 9.25
C CYS A 93 -2.12 -8.58 10.23
N GLY A 94 -3.04 -7.61 10.27
CA GLY A 94 -3.00 -6.49 11.21
C GLY A 94 -1.90 -5.46 10.93
N TYR A 95 -1.58 -5.22 9.65
CA TYR A 95 -0.52 -4.33 9.20
C TYR A 95 -1.00 -3.06 8.50
N CYS A 96 -2.30 -2.74 8.54
CA CYS A 96 -2.83 -1.58 7.86
C CYS A 96 -2.07 -0.29 8.23
N CYS A 97 -1.68 -0.10 9.49
CA CYS A 97 -0.97 1.11 9.94
C CYS A 97 0.41 1.36 9.29
N ILE A 98 1.03 0.35 8.67
CA ILE A 98 2.32 0.46 7.98
C ILE A 98 2.22 0.34 6.46
N THR A 99 1.01 0.15 5.93
CA THR A 99 0.78 0.23 4.47
C THR A 99 1.01 1.66 3.97
N PRO A 100 1.55 1.87 2.76
CA PRO A 100 1.87 3.22 2.26
C PRO A 100 0.69 4.19 2.35
N ALA A 101 -0.50 3.74 1.97
CA ALA A 101 -1.73 4.52 2.01
C ALA A 101 -2.13 5.00 3.42
N TYR A 102 -1.69 4.32 4.49
CA TYR A 102 -2.08 4.61 5.88
C TYR A 102 -0.88 4.97 6.77
N LYS A 103 0.35 4.95 6.25
CA LYS A 103 1.59 5.22 7.00
C LYS A 103 1.90 6.71 7.08
N CYS A 104 1.01 7.47 7.71
CA CYS A 104 1.20 8.87 8.06
C CYS A 104 0.35 9.23 9.29
N GLU A 105 0.38 10.48 9.72
CA GLU A 105 -0.50 10.98 10.78
C GLU A 105 -1.63 11.84 10.23
N ASN A 106 -2.76 11.83 10.93
CA ASN A 106 -3.83 12.79 10.68
C ASN A 106 -3.38 14.19 11.14
N ASN A 107 -4.00 15.23 10.58
CA ASN A 107 -3.79 16.58 11.07
C ASN A 107 -4.24 16.68 12.54
N GLN A 108 -3.45 17.38 13.36
CA GLN A 108 -3.77 17.58 14.77
C GLN A 108 -4.99 18.50 14.99
N ARG A 109 -5.29 19.37 14.01
CA ARG A 109 -6.43 20.27 14.02
C ARG A 109 -7.21 20.16 12.71
N PRO A 110 -7.86 19.02 12.47
CA PRO A 110 -8.62 18.82 11.25
C PRO A 110 -9.89 19.68 11.30
N ARG A 111 -10.42 20.09 10.14
CA ARG A 111 -11.69 20.83 10.05
C ARG A 111 -12.87 19.97 10.48
N LEU A 112 -12.74 18.66 10.33
CA LEU A 112 -13.67 17.63 10.79
C LEU A 112 -12.92 16.62 11.66
N PRO A 113 -13.42 16.25 12.85
CA PRO A 113 -12.72 15.30 13.71
C PRO A 113 -12.63 13.91 13.05
N CYS A 114 -11.41 13.39 12.90
CA CYS A 114 -11.14 12.19 12.11
C CYS A 114 -11.77 10.90 12.64
N ASN A 115 -12.16 10.87 13.91
CA ASN A 115 -12.90 9.75 14.50
C ASN A 115 -14.37 9.68 14.05
N LEU A 116 -14.92 10.75 13.46
CA LEU A 116 -16.27 10.78 12.88
C LEU A 116 -16.27 10.48 11.38
N VAL A 117 -15.10 10.39 10.76
CA VAL A 117 -14.97 10.12 9.33
C VAL A 117 -15.28 8.66 9.06
N THR A 118 -16.22 8.41 8.16
CA THR A 118 -16.59 7.06 7.73
C THR A 118 -15.90 6.67 6.43
N THR A 119 -15.80 5.37 6.15
CA THR A 119 -15.28 4.85 4.88
C THR A 119 -16.01 5.43 3.66
N THR A 120 -17.33 5.64 3.77
CA THR A 120 -18.14 6.27 2.72
C THR A 120 -17.69 7.71 2.45
N MET A 121 -17.31 8.46 3.48
CA MET A 121 -16.75 9.81 3.32
C MET A 121 -15.37 9.76 2.65
N CYS A 122 -14.50 8.82 3.03
CA CYS A 122 -13.19 8.64 2.40
C CYS A 122 -13.26 8.32 0.89
N ASN A 123 -14.33 7.63 0.48
CA ASN A 123 -14.59 7.27 -0.92
C ASN A 123 -15.39 8.35 -1.69
N ASN A 124 -15.98 9.32 -1.00
CA ASN A 124 -16.75 10.37 -1.65
C ASN A 124 -15.79 11.45 -2.19
N PRO A 125 -15.83 11.77 -3.50
CA PRO A 125 -14.89 12.71 -4.11
C PRO A 125 -14.95 14.12 -3.52
N THR A 126 -16.13 14.57 -3.06
CA THR A 126 -16.32 15.87 -2.42
C THR A 126 -15.59 15.97 -1.08
N TRP A 127 -15.61 14.88 -0.30
CA TRP A 127 -14.94 14.83 1.00
C TRP A 127 -13.45 14.54 0.87
N ARG A 128 -13.07 13.75 -0.13
CA ARG A 128 -11.69 13.30 -0.35
C ARG A 128 -10.69 14.46 -0.50
N THR A 129 -11.10 15.58 -1.08
CA THR A 129 -10.24 16.78 -1.22
C THR A 129 -9.95 17.48 0.12
N ILE A 130 -10.80 17.31 1.12
CA ILE A 130 -10.61 17.84 2.47
C ILE A 130 -9.87 16.81 3.33
N LEU A 131 -10.28 15.55 3.23
CA LEU A 131 -9.77 14.45 4.04
C LEU A 131 -8.32 14.08 3.73
N VAL A 132 -7.81 14.42 2.54
CA VAL A 132 -6.38 14.25 2.22
C VAL A 132 -5.48 15.13 3.09
N ASP A 133 -5.93 16.33 3.47
CA ASP A 133 -5.15 17.22 4.33
C ASP A 133 -5.45 16.98 5.82
N ASP A 134 -6.70 16.64 6.12
CA ASP A 134 -7.20 16.60 7.49
C ASP A 134 -7.05 15.22 8.13
N CYS A 135 -7.47 14.17 7.42
CA CYS A 135 -7.55 12.80 7.95
C CYS A 135 -6.95 11.75 7.00
N PRO A 136 -5.72 11.94 6.49
CA PRO A 136 -5.16 11.05 5.50
C PRO A 136 -4.91 9.63 6.02
N LYS A 137 -4.48 9.48 7.27
CA LYS A 137 -4.29 8.17 7.91
C LYS A 137 -5.61 7.41 8.02
N THR A 138 -6.67 8.08 8.47
CA THR A 138 -7.99 7.45 8.61
C THR A 138 -8.53 6.94 7.28
N CYS A 139 -8.29 7.69 6.20
CA CYS A 139 -8.85 7.40 4.88
C CYS A 139 -7.94 6.64 3.92
N GLY A 140 -6.73 6.26 4.31
CA GLY A 140 -5.79 5.62 3.38
C GLY A 140 -5.31 6.58 2.28
N LEU A 141 -5.05 7.85 2.61
CA LEU A 141 -4.65 8.91 1.68
C LEU A 141 -3.22 9.41 1.90
N CYS A 142 -2.42 8.72 2.70
CA CYS A 142 -1.04 9.11 3.00
C CYS A 142 -0.15 9.22 1.75
N ASP A 143 -0.41 8.42 0.72
CA ASP A 143 0.29 8.52 -0.57
C ASP A 143 -0.05 9.80 -1.36
N ARG A 144 -1.06 10.57 -0.90
CA ARG A 144 -1.58 11.78 -1.56
C ARG A 144 -1.53 13.00 -0.66
N SER A 145 -1.38 12.82 0.65
CA SER A 145 -1.24 13.93 1.57
C SER A 145 0.19 14.44 1.50
N GLY A 146 0.37 15.70 1.12
CA GLY A 146 1.67 16.39 1.14
C GLY A 146 2.19 16.65 2.56
N GLY A 147 1.84 15.81 3.54
CA GLY A 147 2.17 15.94 4.95
C GLY A 147 3.61 15.54 5.25
N SER A 148 4.50 16.53 5.18
CA SER A 148 5.87 16.58 5.67
C SER A 148 6.36 15.40 6.53
N THR A 149 7.15 14.53 5.93
CA THR A 149 8.46 14.21 6.50
C THR A 149 9.51 14.72 5.53
N ASN A 150 10.53 15.39 6.06
CA ASN A 150 11.78 15.63 5.36
C ASN A 150 12.44 14.28 5.08
N THR A 151 11.93 13.57 4.09
CA THR A 151 12.65 12.57 3.36
C THR A 151 12.15 12.71 1.94
N SER A 152 12.87 13.53 1.18
CA SER A 152 13.01 13.34 -0.25
C SER A 152 13.61 11.96 -0.49
N THR A 153 12.89 10.89 -0.16
CA THR A 153 13.07 9.65 -0.88
C THR A 153 12.44 9.98 -2.22
N ALA A 154 13.32 10.20 -3.20
CA ALA A 154 12.97 10.18 -4.60
C ALA A 154 12.36 8.80 -4.93
N GLY A 155 11.14 8.55 -4.48
CA GLY A 155 10.25 7.62 -5.13
C GLY A 155 9.98 8.26 -6.48
N LYS A 156 10.56 7.69 -7.53
CA LYS A 156 10.40 8.13 -8.92
C LYS A 156 8.91 8.10 -9.29
N HIS A 157 8.19 9.16 -8.97
CA HIS A 157 7.08 9.57 -9.82
C HIS A 157 7.68 9.83 -11.19
N VAL A 158 7.09 9.24 -12.24
CA VAL A 158 7.46 9.59 -13.61
C VAL A 158 6.87 10.97 -13.89
N ASP A 159 7.51 12.01 -13.37
CA ASP A 159 7.09 13.40 -13.56
C ASP A 159 7.31 13.86 -15.01
N SER A 160 8.09 13.10 -15.79
CA SER A 160 8.43 13.41 -17.18
C SER A 160 8.94 12.14 -17.89
N VAL A 161 8.35 11.80 -19.04
CA VAL A 161 8.99 10.85 -19.96
C VAL A 161 9.73 11.69 -21.01
N LYS A 162 11.06 11.64 -20.98
CA LYS A 162 11.88 12.25 -22.04
C LYS A 162 11.95 11.29 -23.22
N VAL A 163 11.33 11.68 -24.32
CA VAL A 163 11.41 10.97 -25.59
C VAL A 163 12.41 11.72 -26.46
N GLN A 164 13.65 11.22 -26.54
CA GLN A 164 14.68 11.81 -27.37
C GLN A 164 14.58 11.23 -28.78
N LEU A 165 13.95 11.96 -29.70
CA LEU A 165 13.84 11.56 -31.10
C LEU A 165 14.42 12.66 -31.99
N PRO A 166 15.53 12.40 -32.71
CA PRO A 166 16.16 13.43 -33.52
C PRO A 166 15.30 13.75 -34.76
N GLY A 167 14.87 15.01 -34.87
CA GLY A 167 14.49 15.65 -36.14
C GLY A 167 13.16 15.26 -36.79
N LEU A 168 12.28 14.48 -36.16
CA LEU A 168 11.01 14.05 -36.75
C LEU A 168 9.79 14.65 -36.04
N ARG A 169 8.73 14.95 -36.80
CA ARG A 169 7.40 15.23 -36.25
C ARG A 169 6.77 13.94 -35.76
N TYR A 170 6.27 13.95 -34.53
CA TYR A 170 5.68 12.76 -33.92
C TYR A 170 4.41 13.09 -33.12
N ARG A 171 3.60 12.05 -32.95
CA ARG A 171 2.45 11.96 -32.07
C ARG A 171 2.71 10.86 -31.07
N ALA A 172 2.91 11.22 -29.81
CA ALA A 172 3.04 10.25 -28.72
C ALA A 172 1.67 10.00 -28.07
N ARG A 173 1.36 8.73 -27.84
CA ARG A 173 0.18 8.26 -27.11
C ARG A 173 0.65 7.45 -25.91
N LEU A 174 0.29 7.89 -24.72
CA LEU A 174 0.46 7.12 -23.50
C LEU A 174 -0.82 6.36 -23.21
N TYR A 175 -0.68 5.07 -22.92
CA TYR A 175 -1.74 4.18 -22.47
C TYR A 175 -1.40 3.71 -21.07
N ALA A 176 -2.14 4.18 -20.08
CA ALA A 176 -1.98 3.75 -18.70
C ALA A 176 -3.36 3.70 -18.03
N ASP A 177 -3.78 2.52 -17.55
CA ASP A 177 -5.06 2.29 -16.85
C ASP A 177 -6.25 3.06 -17.45
N HIS A 178 -6.48 2.90 -18.76
CA HIS A 178 -7.53 3.54 -19.58
C HIS A 178 -7.41 5.06 -19.81
N ILE A 179 -6.34 5.70 -19.38
CA ILE A 179 -6.06 7.10 -19.66
C ILE A 179 -5.25 7.19 -20.95
N ARG A 180 -5.73 8.05 -21.86
CA ARG A 180 -5.07 8.35 -23.14
C ARG A 180 -4.59 9.79 -23.15
N ILE A 181 -3.28 9.97 -23.12
CA ILE A 181 -2.66 11.30 -23.24
C ILE A 181 -2.02 11.38 -24.63
N VAL A 182 -2.41 12.41 -25.39
CA VAL A 182 -1.90 12.66 -26.74
C VAL A 182 -1.06 13.93 -26.72
N SER A 183 0.20 13.83 -27.14
CA SER A 183 1.09 14.98 -27.32
C SER A 183 1.61 14.99 -28.76
N ASN A 184 1.63 16.17 -29.37
CA ASN A 184 2.21 16.42 -30.69
C ASN A 184 3.47 17.27 -30.47
N GLY A 185 4.58 16.89 -31.11
CA GLY A 185 5.86 17.59 -30.96
C GLY A 185 6.74 17.48 -32.21
N SER A 186 7.85 18.22 -32.22
CA SER A 186 8.87 18.17 -33.28
C SER A 186 10.26 18.33 -32.69
N GLY A 187 11.16 17.37 -32.97
CA GLY A 187 12.51 17.36 -32.41
C GLY A 187 12.57 16.76 -31.00
N THR A 188 13.40 17.32 -30.13
CA THR A 188 13.60 16.84 -28.76
C THR A 188 12.60 17.48 -27.82
N ASP A 189 11.45 16.84 -27.63
CA ASP A 189 10.37 17.34 -26.78
C ASP A 189 10.24 16.48 -25.52
N SER A 190 10.24 17.12 -24.35
CA SER A 190 9.91 16.44 -23.10
C SER A 190 8.40 16.46 -22.90
N VAL A 191 7.76 15.29 -22.99
CA VAL A 191 6.33 15.18 -22.68
C VAL A 191 6.19 15.06 -21.16
N ARG A 192 5.74 16.15 -20.53
CA ARG A 192 5.45 16.18 -19.10
C ARG A 192 4.08 15.56 -18.87
N VAL A 193 4.06 14.37 -18.29
CA VAL A 193 2.82 13.69 -17.91
C VAL A 193 2.56 14.07 -16.46
N SER A 194 1.70 15.07 -16.25
CA SER A 194 1.27 15.42 -14.89
C SER A 194 0.26 14.38 -14.42
N SER A 195 0.72 13.21 -13.99
CA SER A 195 -0.15 12.21 -13.40
C SER A 195 0.19 11.98 -11.94
N THR A 196 -0.77 12.35 -11.07
CA THR A 196 -0.89 11.93 -9.66
C THR A 196 -1.25 10.43 -9.51
N LEU A 197 -0.98 9.62 -10.54
CA LEU A 197 -1.34 8.20 -10.63
C LEU A 197 -0.08 7.35 -10.52
N ASN A 198 -0.10 6.40 -9.60
CA ASN A 198 0.91 5.36 -9.41
C ASN A 198 0.83 4.36 -10.59
N LEU A 199 1.35 4.74 -11.76
CA LEU A 199 1.31 3.92 -12.96
C LEU A 199 2.37 2.81 -12.88
N LYS A 200 1.99 1.66 -12.30
CA LYS A 200 2.86 0.46 -12.24
C LYS A 200 3.08 -0.19 -13.62
N LYS A 201 2.19 0.07 -14.59
CA LYS A 201 2.30 -0.38 -15.99
C LYS A 201 1.81 0.71 -16.93
N PHE A 202 2.63 1.11 -17.89
CA PHE A 202 2.22 1.99 -18.98
C PHE A 202 2.83 1.53 -20.30
N SER A 203 2.15 1.83 -21.41
CA SER A 203 2.66 1.60 -22.76
C SER A 203 2.70 2.93 -23.51
N ILE A 204 3.83 3.22 -24.16
CA ILE A 204 3.99 4.42 -24.99
C ILE A 204 4.00 3.99 -26.44
N VAL A 205 3.10 4.55 -27.23
CA VAL A 205 3.07 4.38 -28.68
C VAL A 205 3.41 5.72 -29.31
N VAL A 206 4.49 5.77 -30.07
CA VAL A 206 4.89 6.95 -30.84
C VAL A 206 4.57 6.70 -32.31
N GLU A 207 3.74 7.55 -32.91
CA GLU A 207 3.38 7.56 -34.33
C GLU A 207 4.09 8.74 -35.00
N TYR A 208 4.83 8.52 -36.09
CA TYR A 208 5.49 9.60 -36.84
C TYR A 208 4.55 10.14 -37.92
N ALA A 209 4.52 11.47 -38.09
CA ALA A 209 3.60 12.12 -39.03
C ALA A 209 4.12 12.16 -40.48
N ASP A 210 5.44 12.08 -40.70
CA ASP A 210 6.05 12.37 -42.01
C ASP A 210 6.91 11.21 -42.58
N CYS A 211 6.40 9.97 -42.51
CA CYS A 211 6.96 8.87 -43.30
C CYS A 211 5.98 8.47 -44.41
N VAL A 212 6.26 8.94 -45.62
CA VAL A 212 5.65 8.45 -46.87
C VAL A 212 5.75 6.93 -46.91
N GLU A 213 4.59 6.28 -46.75
CA GLU A 213 4.23 4.95 -47.24
C GLU A 213 5.39 3.93 -47.34
N LYS A 214 5.97 3.52 -46.20
CA LYS A 214 6.81 2.32 -46.11
C LYS A 214 6.96 1.86 -44.65
N ASN A 215 6.28 0.76 -44.33
CA ASN A 215 6.46 -0.09 -43.14
C ASN A 215 6.44 0.61 -41.78
N PHE A 216 5.25 0.64 -41.16
CA PHE A 216 5.09 0.90 -39.74
C PHE A 216 5.95 -0.05 -38.90
N ARG A 217 7.13 0.37 -38.46
CA ARG A 217 7.80 -0.25 -37.31
C ARG A 217 7.19 0.32 -36.05
N LYS A 218 6.26 -0.43 -35.46
CA LYS A 218 5.77 -0.19 -34.10
C LYS A 218 6.94 -0.39 -33.15
N ILE A 219 7.61 0.68 -32.74
CA ILE A 219 8.64 0.61 -31.70
C ILE A 219 7.91 0.60 -30.36
N THR A 220 7.66 -0.59 -29.83
CA THR A 220 7.18 -0.76 -28.45
C THR A 220 8.38 -0.77 -27.53
N HIS A 221 8.70 0.37 -26.91
CA HIS A 221 9.58 0.36 -25.75
C HIS A 221 8.73 0.01 -24.52
N LEU A 222 8.80 -1.24 -24.10
CA LEU A 222 8.25 -1.70 -22.83
C LEU A 222 9.27 -1.34 -21.75
N PHE A 223 9.02 -0.25 -21.02
CA PHE A 223 9.85 0.11 -19.87
C PHE A 223 9.32 -0.64 -18.65
N PHE A 224 10.11 -1.59 -18.16
CA PHE A 224 9.93 -2.16 -16.82
C PHE A 224 10.82 -1.39 -15.87
N LEU A 225 10.23 -0.74 -14.88
CA LEU A 225 10.97 -0.27 -13.71
C LEU A 225 10.91 -1.42 -12.70
N TYR A 226 12.08 -2.02 -12.42
CA TYR A 226 12.29 -2.87 -11.25
C TYR A 226 12.41 -1.97 -10.00
#